data_AF-U7QVE8-F1
#
_entry.id   AF-U7QVE8-F1
#
_cell.length_a   1.000
_cell.length_b   1.000
_cell.length_c   1.000
_cell.angle_alpha   90.00
_cell.angle_beta   90.00
_cell.angle_gamma   90.00
#
_symmetry.space_group_name_H-M   'P 1'
#
loop_
_entity.id
_entity.type
_entity.pdbx_description
1 polymer ?
#
loop_
_entity_poly.entity_id
_entity_poly.type
_entity_poly.pdbx_seq_one_letter_code
_entity_poly.pdbx_strand_id
1 'polypeptide(L)'
;MSQITLNPNPTFKEVVKITVPGGGEGELTFEFKHYPLSKLAEMGKQDGMTNDRFIMFIANGWGFKEHEFNQENLDTLLDNYPQAYEAIITTYYQSLGLFREKN
;
A
#
# COMPACT_ATOMS: atom_id res chain seq x y z
N MET A 1 15.31 -16.18 19.76
CA MET A 1 15.05 -15.00 20.61
C MET A 1 15.09 -13.78 19.70
N SER A 2 13.94 -13.29 19.27
CA SER A 2 13.85 -12.22 18.28
C SER A 2 14.08 -10.87 18.97
N GLN A 3 15.16 -10.18 18.60
CA GLN A 3 15.47 -8.84 19.09
C GLN A 3 14.40 -7.87 18.58
N ILE A 4 13.61 -7.33 19.51
CA ILE A 4 12.68 -6.23 19.26
C ILE A 4 13.54 -4.96 19.20
N THR A 5 13.91 -4.53 18.00
CA THR A 5 14.55 -3.22 17.80
C THR A 5 13.47 -2.15 17.79
N LEU A 6 13.68 -1.03 18.51
CA LEU A 6 12.71 0.06 18.72
C LEU A 6 12.32 0.81 17.42
N ASN A 7 13.07 0.60 16.33
CA ASN A 7 12.80 1.22 15.03
C ASN A 7 13.14 0.23 13.91
N PRO A 8 12.32 -0.81 13.69
CA PRO A 8 12.45 -1.59 12.49
C PRO A 8 11.85 -0.73 11.37
N ASN A 9 12.59 -0.49 10.29
CA ASN A 9 11.99 -0.18 8.99
C ASN A 9 11.78 -1.53 8.28
N PRO A 10 10.81 -2.39 8.62
CA PRO A 10 10.54 -3.55 7.80
C PRO A 10 9.73 -3.01 6.62
N THR A 11 10.43 -2.59 5.58
CA THR A 11 9.81 -2.58 4.27
C THR A 11 9.53 -4.03 3.89
N PHE A 12 8.31 -4.32 3.46
CA PHE A 12 7.90 -5.64 3.03
C PHE A 12 7.27 -5.55 1.65
N LYS A 13 7.42 -6.63 0.88
CA LYS A 13 6.87 -6.73 -0.47
C LYS A 13 5.61 -7.57 -0.41
N GLU A 14 4.53 -7.03 -0.94
CA GLU A 14 3.20 -7.65 -0.91
C GLU A 14 2.59 -7.61 -2.29
N VAL A 15 1.85 -8.65 -2.66
CA VAL A 15 1.23 -8.77 -3.98
C VAL A 15 -0.20 -8.25 -3.89
N VAL A 16 -0.42 -7.04 -4.40
CA VAL A 16 -1.74 -6.43 -4.46
C VAL A 16 -2.45 -6.88 -5.72
N LYS A 17 -3.65 -7.44 -5.56
CA LYS A 17 -4.53 -7.79 -6.67
C LYS A 17 -5.46 -6.63 -6.99
N ILE A 18 -5.24 -6.00 -8.14
CA ILE A 18 -6.04 -4.89 -8.64
C ILE A 18 -6.99 -5.43 -9.71
N THR A 19 -8.29 -5.35 -9.45
CA THR A 19 -9.31 -5.71 -10.43
C THR A 19 -9.42 -4.62 -11.48
N VAL A 20 -9.23 -4.99 -12.75
CA VAL A 20 -9.35 -4.04 -13.86
C VAL A 20 -10.79 -3.99 -14.41
N PRO A 21 -11.29 -2.80 -14.80
CA PRO A 21 -12.56 -2.69 -15.51
C PRO A 21 -12.46 -3.48 -16.82
N GLY A 22 -13.35 -4.46 -16.97
CA GLY A 22 -13.28 -5.46 -18.06
C GLY A 22 -13.10 -6.90 -17.58
N GLY A 23 -12.95 -7.12 -16.27
CA GLY A 23 -12.96 -8.45 -15.65
C GLY A 23 -11.60 -9.14 -15.61
N GLY A 24 -10.52 -8.40 -15.85
CA GLY A 24 -9.17 -8.90 -15.60
C GLY A 24 -8.74 -8.67 -14.15
N GLU A 25 -7.80 -9.49 -13.68
CA GLU A 25 -7.13 -9.32 -12.39
C GLU A 25 -5.65 -9.03 -12.68
N GLY A 26 -5.17 -7.86 -12.24
CA GLY A 26 -3.76 -7.49 -12.32
C GLY A 26 -3.09 -7.70 -10.97
N GLU A 27 -2.04 -8.51 -10.92
CA GLU A 27 -1.24 -8.68 -9.71
C GLU A 27 -0.03 -7.75 -9.76
N LEU A 28 0.11 -6.86 -8.78
CA LEU A 28 1.25 -5.95 -8.68
C LEU A 28 1.92 -6.07 -7.32
N THR A 29 3.22 -6.33 -7.32
CA THR A 29 4.03 -6.35 -6.10
C THR A 29 4.30 -4.91 -5.64
N PHE A 30 3.79 -4.50 -4.49
CA PHE A 30 4.13 -3.23 -3.86
C PHE A 30 5.15 -3.44 -2.74
N GLU A 31 6.06 -2.48 -2.59
CA GLU A 31 6.97 -2.41 -1.45
C GLU A 31 6.39 -1.44 -0.42
N PHE A 32 5.76 -1.99 0.61
CA PHE A 32 5.19 -1.21 1.71
C PHE A 32 6.19 -0.99 2.84
N LYS A 33 6.04 0.13 3.54
CA LYS A 33 6.69 0.46 4.80
C LYS A 33 5.72 0.18 5.93
N HIS A 34 6.16 -0.59 6.91
CA HIS A 34 5.38 -0.77 8.12
C HIS A 34 5.24 0.55 8.89
N TYR A 35 4.01 0.98 9.12
CA TYR A 35 3.69 2.04 10.05
C TYR A 35 2.70 1.57 11.12
N PRO A 36 2.82 2.06 12.35
CA PRO A 36 1.84 1.78 13.39
C PRO A 36 0.48 2.39 13.04
N LEU A 37 -0.59 1.72 13.44
CA LEU A 37 -1.97 2.12 13.15
C LEU A 37 -2.28 3.56 13.59
N SER A 38 -1.74 3.98 14.73
CA SER A 38 -1.87 5.35 15.23
C SER A 38 -1.37 6.38 14.22
N LYS A 39 -0.22 6.12 13.58
CA LYS A 39 0.36 7.03 12.59
C LYS A 39 -0.45 7.06 11.30
N LEU A 40 -1.00 5.92 10.87
CA LEU A 40 -1.91 5.86 9.72
C LEU A 40 -3.20 6.64 9.97
N ALA A 41 -3.77 6.51 11.18
CA ALA A 41 -4.95 7.24 11.59
C ALA A 41 -4.70 8.75 11.73
N GLU A 42 -3.52 9.16 12.21
CA GLU A 42 -3.11 10.57 12.22
C GLU A 42 -2.95 11.14 10.81
N MET A 43 -2.34 10.37 9.91
CA MET A 43 -2.19 10.76 8.50
C MET A 43 -3.54 10.87 7.79
N GLY A 44 -4.43 9.89 7.94
CA GLY A 44 -5.78 9.94 7.36
C GLY A 44 -6.66 11.05 7.92
N LYS A 45 -6.31 11.62 9.08
CA LYS A 45 -6.96 12.79 9.66
C LYS A 45 -6.34 14.12 9.22
N GLN A 46 -5.21 14.12 8.49
CA GLN A 46 -4.66 15.36 7.96
C GLN A 46 -5.56 15.92 6.87
N ASP A 47 -5.88 17.21 7.01
CA ASP A 47 -6.60 17.97 5.99
C ASP A 47 -5.74 18.07 4.71
N GLY A 48 -6.30 17.68 3.56
CA GLY A 48 -5.59 17.62 2.28
C GLY A 48 -4.82 16.32 2.00
N MET A 49 -5.05 15.25 2.78
CA MET A 49 -4.54 13.92 2.46
C MET A 49 -5.34 13.30 1.31
N THR A 50 -4.71 13.13 0.15
CA THR A 50 -5.28 12.43 -1.01
C THR A 50 -4.86 10.96 -1.03
N ASN A 51 -5.60 10.14 -1.78
CA ASN A 51 -5.39 8.69 -1.87
C ASN A 51 -4.00 8.33 -2.39
N ASP A 52 -3.53 9.02 -3.43
CA ASP A 52 -2.19 8.91 -4.01
C ASP A 52 -1.10 9.22 -2.97
N ARG A 53 -1.28 10.30 -2.20
CA ARG A 53 -0.31 10.75 -1.20
C ARG A 53 -0.25 9.78 -0.02
N PHE A 54 -1.39 9.19 0.34
CA PHE A 54 -1.44 8.16 1.36
C PHE A 54 -0.70 6.89 0.89
N ILE A 55 -0.91 6.46 -0.36
CA ILE A 55 -0.16 5.33 -0.94
C ILE A 55 1.34 5.64 -1.00
N MET A 56 1.76 6.82 -1.45
CA MET A 56 3.18 7.24 -1.42
C MET A 56 3.78 7.27 -0.02
N PHE A 57 2.96 7.44 1.00
CA PHE A 57 3.43 7.42 2.38
C PHE A 57 3.69 5.99 2.85
N ILE A 58 2.74 5.09 2.60
CA ILE A 58 2.80 3.69 3.05
C ILE A 58 3.59 2.78 2.12
N ALA A 59 3.73 3.13 0.84
CA ALA A 59 4.50 2.41 -0.15
C ALA A 59 5.73 3.21 -0.55
N ASN A 60 6.86 2.53 -0.70
CA ASN A 60 8.13 3.09 -1.13
C ASN A 60 8.37 2.89 -2.63
N GLY A 61 7.67 1.93 -3.21
CA GLY A 61 7.87 1.50 -4.58
C GLY A 61 6.83 0.48 -4.99
N TRP A 62 6.78 0.23 -6.28
CA TRP A 62 5.89 -0.75 -6.91
C TRP A 62 6.66 -1.60 -7.92
N GLY A 63 6.05 -2.71 -8.32
CA GLY A 63 6.67 -3.71 -9.19
C GLY A 63 6.70 -3.32 -10.67
N PHE A 64 6.19 -2.15 -11.05
CA PHE A 64 6.29 -1.67 -12.42
C PHE A 64 7.75 -1.35 -12.74
N LYS A 65 8.34 -2.13 -13.64
CA LYS A 65 9.69 -1.87 -14.18
C LYS A 65 9.70 -0.72 -15.19
N GLU A 66 8.54 -0.41 -15.77
CA GLU A 66 8.38 0.57 -16.84
C GLU A 66 7.99 1.96 -16.33
N HIS A 67 7.45 2.05 -15.11
CA HIS A 67 6.96 3.29 -14.53
C HIS A 67 7.57 3.53 -13.15
N GLU A 68 8.04 4.76 -12.91
CA GLU A 68 8.54 5.16 -11.59
C GLU A 68 7.39 5.31 -10.59
N PHE A 69 7.66 4.97 -9.33
CA PHE A 69 6.69 5.15 -8.25
C PHE A 69 6.64 6.63 -7.86
N ASN A 70 5.75 7.38 -8.52
CA ASN A 70 5.53 8.80 -8.29
C ASN A 70 4.04 9.12 -8.16
N GLN A 71 3.74 10.34 -7.74
CA GLN A 71 2.37 10.79 -7.48
C GLN A 71 1.51 10.78 -8.75
N GLU A 72 2.06 11.21 -9.89
CA GLU A 72 1.32 11.30 -11.17
C GLU A 72 0.93 9.93 -11.72
N ASN A 73 1.83 8.95 -11.63
CA ASN A 73 1.58 7.57 -12.06
C ASN A 73 0.59 6.86 -11.12
N LEU A 74 0.64 7.16 -9.82
CA LEU A 74 -0.36 6.69 -8.86
C LEU A 74 -1.73 7.32 -9.13
N ASP A 75 -1.79 8.63 -9.35
CA ASP A 75 -3.03 9.33 -9.70
C ASP A 75 -3.64 8.72 -10.96
N THR A 76 -2.82 8.52 -12.01
CA THR A 76 -3.24 7.83 -13.24
C THR A 76 -3.74 6.41 -12.94
N LEU A 77 -3.07 5.63 -12.10
CA LEU A 77 -3.52 4.29 -11.71
C LEU A 77 -4.85 4.34 -10.96
N LEU A 78 -5.03 5.29 -10.05
CA LEU A 78 -6.27 5.44 -9.28
C LEU A 78 -7.43 5.94 -10.15
N ASP A 79 -7.16 6.81 -11.11
CA ASP A 79 -8.13 7.32 -12.09
C ASP A 79 -8.59 6.23 -13.05
N ASN A 80 -7.65 5.42 -13.57
CA ASN A 80 -7.96 4.28 -14.43
C ASN A 80 -8.61 3.12 -13.65
N TYR A 81 -8.22 2.93 -12.39
CA TYR A 81 -8.62 1.80 -11.55
C TYR A 81 -9.12 2.31 -10.19
N PRO A 82 -10.40 2.71 -10.08
CA PRO A 82 -10.95 3.23 -8.81
C PRO A 82 -10.88 2.21 -7.66
N GLN A 83 -10.86 0.90 -7.98
CA GLN A 83 -10.72 -0.18 -7.01
C GLN A 83 -9.25 -0.44 -6.59
N ALA A 84 -8.26 0.10 -7.31
CA ALA A 84 -6.85 -0.11 -6.98
C ALA A 84 -6.51 0.44 -5.59
N TYR A 85 -7.04 1.62 -5.24
CA TYR A 85 -6.83 2.21 -3.92
C TYR A 85 -7.25 1.25 -2.80
N GLU A 86 -8.49 0.77 -2.86
CA GLU A 86 -9.05 -0.08 -1.82
C GLU A 86 -8.31 -1.42 -1.73
N ALA A 87 -7.93 -2.00 -2.86
CA ALA A 87 -7.12 -3.23 -2.92
C ALA A 87 -5.74 -3.05 -2.25
N ILE A 88 -5.03 -1.96 -2.57
CA ILE A 88 -3.72 -1.64 -2.00
C ILE A 88 -3.84 -1.49 -0.47
N ILE A 89 -4.81 -0.70 -0.02
CA ILE A 89 -5.03 -0.42 1.40
C ILE A 89 -5.42 -1.68 2.17
N THR A 90 -6.34 -2.48 1.63
CA THR A 90 -6.79 -3.74 2.24
C THR A 90 -5.63 -4.72 2.38
N THR A 91 -4.85 -4.93 1.32
CA THR A 91 -3.66 -5.79 1.31
C THR A 91 -2.65 -5.33 2.36
N TYR A 92 -2.38 -4.03 2.42
CA TYR A 92 -1.48 -3.44 3.42
C TYR A 92 -1.96 -3.69 4.86
N TYR A 93 -3.24 -3.46 5.17
CA TYR A 93 -3.79 -3.74 6.50
C TYR A 93 -3.77 -5.23 6.85
N GLN A 94 -4.02 -6.12 5.90
CA GLN A 94 -3.87 -7.57 6.09
C GLN A 94 -2.43 -7.93 6.45
N SER A 95 -1.45 -7.43 5.70
CA SER A 95 -0.03 -7.70 5.93
C SER A 95 0.53 -7.08 7.22
N LEU A 96 -0.09 -6.02 7.76
CA LEU A 96 0.25 -5.49 9.09
C LEU A 96 -0.15 -6.45 10.25
N GLY A 97 -0.82 -7.57 9.95
CA GLY A 97 -1.21 -8.56 10.95
C GLY A 97 -2.48 -8.18 11.72
N LEU A 98 -3.28 -7.22 11.23
CA LEU A 98 -4.67 -7.05 11.68
C LEU A 98 -5.52 -8.27 11.30
N PHE A 99 -5.20 -8.89 10.16
CA PHE A 99 -5.58 -10.26 9.87
C PHE A 99 -4.41 -11.17 10.24
N ARG A 100 -4.39 -11.64 11.49
CA ARG A 100 -3.63 -12.84 11.82
C ARG A 100 -4.26 -14.01 11.05
N GLU A 101 -3.69 -14.39 9.92
CA GLU A 101 -3.83 -15.78 9.47
C GLU A 101 -3.15 -16.64 10.53
N LYS A 102 -4.00 -17.20 11.40
CA LYS A 102 -3.65 -18.31 12.29
C LYS A 102 -3.05 -19.42 11.42
N ASN A 103 -1.75 -19.63 11.55
CA ASN A 103 -1.11 -20.91 11.27
C ASN A 103 -0.61 -21.48 12.59
#